data_AF-A0A1Z2KUF4-F1
#
_entry.id   AF-A0A1Z2KUF4-F1
#
_cell.length_a   1.000
_cell.length_b   1.000
_cell.length_c   1.000
_cell.angle_alpha   90.00
_cell.angle_beta   90.00
_cell.angle_gamma   90.00
#
_symmetry.space_group_name_H-M   'P 1'
#
loop_
_entity.id
_entity.type
_entity.pdbx_description
1 polymer ?
#
loop_
_entity_poly.entity_id
_entity_poly.type
_entity_poly.pdbx_seq_one_letter_code
_entity_poly.pdbx_strand_id
1 'polypeptide(L)'
;MLRLKRFKAVVVALATVAGLAVAVTPAQAADTCTAGGGGKYICDYGVTDHKLPNGEKEQFLVGLDYAVWTRWTVSKQWTGWVSMGMPDPLGNGRAASKINVTDAQWQGEFATYIALLNSNGATVGKKRPDLGTNWQPWDWPKCC
;
A
#
# COMPACT_ATOMS: atom_id res chain seq x y z
N MET A 1 42.47 -4.76 27.82
CA MET A 1 42.28 -3.68 26.83
C MET A 1 40.85 -3.17 26.95
N LEU A 2 40.66 -1.93 27.40
CA LEU A 2 39.33 -1.32 27.55
C LEU A 2 39.08 -0.38 26.37
N ARG A 3 37.93 -0.48 25.69
CA ARG A 3 37.32 0.69 25.01
C ARG A 3 35.84 0.47 24.69
N LEU A 4 35.01 0.98 25.59
CA LEU A 4 33.60 1.29 25.39
C LEU A 4 33.48 2.43 24.36
N LYS A 5 32.62 2.30 23.34
CA LYS A 5 32.22 3.45 22.49
C LYS A 5 30.71 3.66 22.56
N ARG A 6 30.36 4.78 23.17
CA ARG A 6 29.03 5.35 23.38
C ARG A 6 28.55 5.94 22.05
N PHE A 7 27.39 5.54 21.55
CA PHE A 7 26.72 6.26 20.46
C PHE A 7 26.11 7.54 21.04
N LYS A 8 26.66 8.68 20.63
CA LYS A 8 26.23 10.01 21.05
C LYS A 8 24.91 10.34 20.36
N ALA A 9 23.84 10.52 21.13
CA ALA A 9 22.67 11.22 20.66
C ALA A 9 23.06 12.71 20.45
N VAL A 10 22.91 13.20 19.23
CA VAL A 10 23.08 14.62 18.91
C VAL A 10 21.73 15.28 19.08
N VAL A 11 21.59 16.06 20.17
CA VAL A 11 20.48 17.00 20.32
C VAL A 11 20.83 18.25 19.53
N VAL A 12 20.09 18.51 18.46
CA VAL A 12 20.20 19.75 17.67
C VAL A 12 19.29 20.78 18.33
N ALA A 13 19.90 21.86 18.85
CA ALA A 13 19.17 23.03 19.32
C ALA A 13 18.60 23.80 18.12
N LEU A 14 17.30 24.12 18.16
CA LEU A 14 16.65 24.96 17.15
C LEU A 14 16.59 26.41 17.65
N ALA A 15 17.18 27.31 16.88
CA ALA A 15 16.96 28.75 16.99
C ALA A 15 15.58 29.11 16.43
N THR A 16 14.80 29.90 17.17
CA THR A 16 13.47 30.36 16.75
C THR A 16 13.59 31.49 15.73
N VAL A 17 13.39 31.18 14.46
CA VAL A 17 13.19 32.19 13.40
C VAL A 17 11.68 32.36 13.21
N ALA A 18 11.19 33.56 13.51
CA ALA A 18 9.81 33.96 13.22
C ALA A 18 9.66 34.16 11.70
N GLY A 19 9.16 33.14 11.03
CA GLY A 19 8.75 33.16 9.63
C GLY A 19 8.01 31.86 9.36
N LEU A 20 6.90 31.92 8.62
CA LEU A 20 6.09 30.74 8.23
C LEU A 20 6.90 29.84 7.29
N ALA A 21 7.92 29.16 7.81
CA ALA A 21 8.61 28.09 7.15
C ALA A 21 7.79 26.81 7.38
N VAL A 22 7.17 26.29 6.33
CA VAL A 22 6.64 24.93 6.35
C VAL A 22 7.86 24.03 6.53
N ALA A 23 8.08 23.53 7.74
CA ALA A 23 9.16 22.60 8.02
C ALA A 23 8.90 21.36 7.17
N VAL A 24 9.64 21.20 6.07
CA VAL A 24 9.66 19.94 5.33
C VAL A 24 10.35 18.95 6.26
N THR A 25 9.56 18.09 6.91
CA THR A 25 10.13 16.96 7.63
C THR A 25 10.89 16.13 6.60
N PRO A 26 12.14 15.71 6.87
CA PRO A 26 12.82 14.78 5.98
C PRO A 26 11.93 13.54 5.86
N ALA A 27 11.64 13.10 4.64
CA ALA A 27 10.93 11.87 4.39
C ALA A 27 11.73 10.75 5.07
N GLN A 28 11.24 10.27 6.21
CA GLN A 28 11.84 9.16 6.91
C GLN A 28 11.84 7.98 5.95
N ALA A 29 12.99 7.33 5.76
CA ALA A 29 13.05 6.12 4.96
C ALA A 29 12.10 5.12 5.62
N ALA A 30 11.04 4.73 4.91
CA ALA A 30 10.08 3.81 5.46
C ALA A 30 10.77 2.45 5.69
N ASP A 31 10.48 1.81 6.81
CA ASP A 31 11.04 0.51 7.11
C ASP A 31 10.66 -0.51 6.03
N THR A 32 11.58 -1.40 5.72
CA THR A 32 11.38 -2.47 4.72
C THR A 32 11.02 -3.78 5.42
N CYS A 33 9.86 -4.31 5.06
CA CYS A 33 9.36 -5.59 5.56
C CYS A 33 9.30 -6.63 4.43
N THR A 34 9.19 -7.92 4.79
CA THR A 34 9.06 -9.03 3.84
C THR A 34 7.81 -9.85 4.14
N ALA A 35 7.01 -10.11 3.10
CA ALA A 35 5.86 -10.98 3.10
C ALA A 35 6.18 -12.31 2.41
N GLY A 36 5.26 -13.29 2.51
CA GLY A 36 5.41 -14.58 1.84
C GLY A 36 5.66 -14.44 0.33
N GLY A 37 6.37 -15.40 -0.27
CA GLY A 37 6.75 -15.33 -1.69
C GLY A 37 7.80 -14.23 -2.00
N GLY A 38 8.52 -13.75 -0.98
CA GLY A 38 9.62 -12.79 -1.14
C GLY A 38 9.20 -11.34 -1.39
N GLY A 39 7.91 -11.01 -1.21
CA GLY A 39 7.40 -9.67 -1.46
C GLY A 39 7.96 -8.67 -0.45
N LYS A 40 8.75 -7.70 -0.91
CA LYS A 40 9.25 -6.60 -0.08
C LYS A 40 8.26 -5.44 -0.09
N TYR A 41 7.98 -4.87 1.07
CA TYR A 41 6.94 -3.86 1.21
C TYR A 41 7.29 -2.81 2.26
N ILE A 42 6.60 -1.68 2.17
CA ILE A 42 6.70 -0.59 3.13
C ILE A 42 5.99 -0.99 4.42
N CYS A 43 6.73 -1.16 5.52
CA CYS A 43 6.20 -1.69 6.78
C CYS A 43 4.96 -0.93 7.28
N ASP A 44 4.98 0.40 7.18
CA ASP A 44 3.90 1.29 7.65
C ASP A 44 2.56 1.01 6.94
N TYR A 45 2.59 0.46 5.73
CA TYR A 45 1.40 0.16 4.93
C TYR A 45 0.91 -1.28 5.12
N GLY A 46 1.75 -2.16 5.66
CA GLY A 46 1.37 -3.53 6.01
C GLY A 46 1.04 -4.42 4.81
N VAL A 47 0.57 -5.63 5.14
CA VAL A 47 -0.09 -6.56 4.22
C VAL A 47 -1.58 -6.58 4.57
N THR A 48 -2.44 -6.44 3.57
CA THR A 48 -3.89 -6.56 3.74
C THR A 48 -4.33 -7.93 3.25
N ASP A 49 -4.77 -8.77 4.19
CA ASP A 49 -5.37 -10.08 3.88
C ASP A 49 -6.84 -9.94 3.46
N HIS A 50 -7.24 -10.76 2.50
CA HIS A 50 -8.59 -10.82 1.96
C HIS A 50 -9.01 -12.29 1.76
N LYS A 51 -10.22 -12.65 2.19
CA LYS A 51 -10.77 -14.00 2.01
C LYS A 51 -11.74 -13.97 0.83
N LEU A 52 -11.49 -14.80 -0.18
CA LEU A 52 -12.36 -14.89 -1.34
C LEU A 52 -13.54 -15.84 -1.06
N PRO A 53 -14.72 -15.62 -1.66
CA PRO A 53 -15.89 -16.48 -1.52
C PRO A 53 -15.67 -17.96 -1.87
N ASN A 54 -14.72 -18.25 -2.76
CA ASN A 54 -14.34 -19.61 -3.14
C ASN A 54 -13.42 -20.30 -2.11
N GLY A 55 -13.13 -19.67 -0.97
CA GLY A 55 -12.26 -20.19 0.09
C GLY A 55 -10.77 -19.98 -0.15
N GLU A 56 -10.37 -19.44 -1.31
CA GLU A 56 -9.01 -18.99 -1.56
C GLU A 56 -8.72 -17.70 -0.77
N LYS A 57 -7.44 -17.37 -0.66
CA LYS A 57 -6.95 -16.17 0.02
C LYS A 57 -6.32 -15.24 -0.99
N GLU A 58 -6.42 -13.96 -0.73
CA GLU A 58 -5.78 -12.90 -1.49
C GLU A 58 -5.05 -11.96 -0.52
N GLN A 59 -3.92 -11.43 -0.96
CA GLN A 59 -3.10 -10.50 -0.19
C GLN A 59 -2.75 -9.32 -1.05
N PHE A 60 -2.78 -8.15 -0.43
CA PHE A 60 -2.36 -6.90 -1.04
C PHE A 60 -1.27 -6.25 -0.20
N LEU A 61 -0.33 -5.58 -0.86
CA LEU A 61 0.67 -4.75 -0.19
C LEU A 61 1.08 -3.58 -1.08
N VAL A 62 1.78 -2.63 -0.47
CA VAL A 62 2.47 -1.56 -1.19
C VAL A 62 3.96 -1.89 -1.25
N GLY A 63 4.48 -2.05 -2.46
CA GLY A 63 5.88 -2.36 -2.69
C GLY A 63 6.81 -1.19 -2.33
N LEU A 64 8.12 -1.45 -2.31
CA LEU A 64 9.13 -0.39 -2.11
C LEU A 64 9.19 0.60 -3.29
N ASP A 65 8.58 0.24 -4.42
CA ASP A 65 8.35 1.10 -5.58
C ASP A 65 7.10 1.99 -5.43
N TYR A 66 6.39 1.91 -4.30
CA TYR A 66 5.10 2.58 -4.05
C TYR A 66 3.96 2.15 -4.98
N ALA A 67 4.13 1.08 -5.75
CA ALA A 67 3.04 0.45 -6.49
C ALA A 67 2.25 -0.51 -5.59
N VAL A 68 1.01 -0.78 -5.98
CA VAL A 68 0.20 -1.81 -5.31
C VAL A 68 0.49 -3.16 -5.95
N TRP A 69 0.59 -4.20 -5.12
CA TRP A 69 0.82 -5.56 -5.55
C TRP A 69 -0.23 -6.48 -4.93
N THR A 70 -0.62 -7.50 -5.68
CA THR A 70 -1.53 -8.55 -5.21
C THR A 70 -0.95 -9.94 -5.46
N ARG A 71 -1.33 -10.89 -4.62
CA ARG A 71 -1.17 -12.32 -4.89
C ARG A 71 -2.35 -13.06 -4.28
N TRP A 72 -2.61 -14.27 -4.76
CA TRP A 72 -3.73 -15.06 -4.29
C TRP A 72 -3.37 -16.54 -4.28
N THR A 73 -4.23 -17.37 -3.68
CA THR A 73 -4.07 -18.81 -3.74
C THR A 73 -4.89 -19.40 -4.88
N VAL A 74 -4.33 -20.41 -5.54
CA VAL A 74 -5.01 -21.27 -6.51
C VAL A 74 -4.81 -22.70 -6.06
N SER A 75 -5.90 -23.42 -5.80
CA SER A 75 -5.85 -24.73 -5.14
C SER A 75 -5.02 -24.70 -3.85
N LYS A 76 -5.21 -23.64 -3.05
CA LYS A 76 -4.50 -23.39 -1.77
C LYS A 76 -2.99 -23.13 -1.89
N GLN A 77 -2.45 -23.00 -3.10
CA GLN A 77 -1.05 -22.65 -3.35
C GLN A 77 -0.93 -21.18 -3.73
N TRP A 78 -0.02 -20.45 -3.08
CA TRP A 78 0.20 -19.03 -3.38
C TRP A 78 0.81 -18.83 -4.76
N THR A 79 0.26 -17.87 -5.51
CA THR A 79 0.91 -17.31 -6.70
C THR A 79 2.09 -16.42 -6.32
N GLY A 80 2.87 -16.03 -7.33
CA GLY A 80 3.80 -14.92 -7.21
C GLY A 80 3.07 -13.58 -7.08
N TRP A 81 3.80 -12.54 -6.65
CA TRP A 81 3.28 -11.18 -6.60
C TRP A 81 3.09 -10.62 -8.00
N VAL A 82 1.92 -10.03 -8.25
CA VAL A 82 1.54 -9.38 -9.49
C VAL A 82 1.33 -7.89 -9.23
N SER A 83 1.95 -7.05 -10.05
CA SER A 83 1.80 -5.59 -9.92
C SER A 83 0.40 -5.17 -10.37
N MET A 84 -0.22 -4.30 -9.60
CA MET A 84 -1.46 -3.60 -9.93
C MET A 84 -1.20 -2.17 -10.42
N GLY A 85 0.07 -1.75 -10.47
CA GLY A 85 0.53 -0.44 -10.92
C GLY A 85 0.49 0.64 -9.84
N MET A 86 0.87 1.86 -10.24
CA MET A 86 0.78 3.05 -9.41
C MET A 86 -0.70 3.42 -9.17
N PRO A 87 -1.08 3.74 -7.93
CA PRO A 87 -2.45 4.10 -7.57
C PRO A 87 -2.76 5.54 -8.02
N ASP A 88 -2.91 5.72 -9.33
CA ASP A 88 -3.28 6.97 -9.97
C ASP A 88 -3.83 6.68 -11.37
N PRO A 89 -5.06 7.13 -11.71
CA PRO A 89 -5.57 7.07 -13.08
C PRO A 89 -4.64 7.73 -14.12
N LEU A 90 -3.86 8.74 -13.70
CA LEU A 90 -2.91 9.45 -14.56
C LEU A 90 -1.49 8.87 -14.48
N GLY A 91 -1.27 7.84 -13.66
CA GLY A 91 -0.01 7.09 -13.56
C GLY A 91 1.14 7.76 -12.80
N ASN A 92 0.91 8.89 -12.11
CA ASN A 92 1.98 9.67 -11.47
C ASN A 92 1.94 9.65 -9.93
N GLY A 93 0.80 9.28 -9.34
CA GLY A 93 0.60 9.20 -7.89
C GLY A 93 1.13 7.89 -7.30
N ARG A 94 1.94 8.02 -6.24
CA ARG A 94 2.46 6.90 -5.44
C ARG A 94 1.46 6.51 -4.36
N ALA A 95 1.48 5.26 -3.90
CA ALA A 95 0.76 4.91 -2.68
C ALA A 95 1.29 5.73 -1.49
N ALA A 96 0.39 6.27 -0.67
CA ALA A 96 0.71 7.06 0.52
C ALA A 96 0.03 6.53 1.80
N SER A 97 -0.67 5.39 1.72
CA SER A 97 -1.29 4.74 2.87
C SER A 97 -1.35 3.22 2.70
N LYS A 98 -1.78 2.54 3.77
CA LYS A 98 -2.23 1.15 3.70
C LYS A 98 -3.39 0.98 2.70
N ILE A 99 -3.55 -0.24 2.21
CA ILE A 99 -4.64 -0.65 1.34
C ILE A 99 -5.82 -1.10 2.19
N ASN A 100 -7.01 -0.59 1.92
CA ASN A 100 -8.26 -1.09 2.46
C ASN A 100 -8.95 -1.96 1.40
N VAL A 101 -9.53 -3.08 1.82
CA VAL A 101 -10.28 -3.99 0.96
C VAL A 101 -11.71 -4.06 1.50
N THR A 102 -12.69 -3.97 0.61
CA THR A 102 -14.11 -4.11 0.93
C THR A 102 -14.80 -4.92 -0.14
N ASP A 103 -15.71 -5.81 0.27
CA ASP A 103 -16.54 -6.54 -0.66
C ASP A 103 -17.96 -5.96 -0.67
N ALA A 104 -18.59 -5.99 -1.85
CA ALA A 104 -20.00 -5.68 -1.98
C ALA A 104 -20.66 -6.67 -2.93
N GLN A 105 -21.94 -6.96 -2.67
CA GLN A 105 -22.79 -7.62 -3.66
C GLN A 105 -23.42 -6.56 -4.55
N TRP A 106 -23.18 -6.63 -5.85
CA TRP A 106 -23.75 -5.73 -6.83
C TRP A 106 -24.51 -6.53 -7.89
N GLN A 107 -25.82 -6.32 -8.00
CA GLN A 107 -26.69 -7.08 -8.92
C GLN A 107 -26.62 -8.62 -8.76
N GLY A 108 -26.33 -9.10 -7.54
CA GLY A 108 -26.19 -10.53 -7.25
C GLY A 108 -24.77 -11.08 -7.47
N GLU A 109 -23.82 -10.27 -7.94
CA GLU A 109 -22.43 -10.64 -8.15
C GLU A 109 -21.53 -10.13 -7.02
N PHE A 110 -20.49 -10.89 -6.69
CA PHE A 110 -19.50 -10.52 -5.68
C PHE A 110 -18.44 -9.61 -6.29
N ALA A 111 -18.33 -8.37 -5.81
CA ALA A 111 -17.30 -7.44 -6.23
C ALA A 111 -16.35 -7.10 -5.08
N THR A 112 -15.05 -7.15 -5.35
CA THR A 112 -14.00 -6.69 -4.43
C THR A 112 -13.55 -5.29 -4.83
N TYR A 113 -13.44 -4.41 -3.86
CA TYR A 113 -12.92 -3.05 -4.00
C TYR A 113 -11.67 -2.91 -3.16
N ILE A 114 -10.65 -2.26 -3.72
CA ILE A 114 -9.50 -1.78 -2.95
C ILE A 114 -9.42 -0.28 -3.00
N ALA A 115 -9.02 0.35 -1.90
CA ALA A 115 -8.84 1.80 -1.82
C ALA A 115 -7.66 2.20 -0.91
N LEU A 116 -6.97 3.28 -1.28
CA LEU A 116 -5.88 3.89 -0.52
C LEU A 116 -5.74 5.38 -0.84
N LEU A 117 -5.00 6.12 -0.01
CA LEU A 117 -4.60 7.50 -0.27
C LEU A 117 -3.32 7.51 -1.12
N ASN A 118 -3.30 8.26 -2.22
CA ASN A 118 -2.09 8.45 -3.02
C ASN A 118 -1.34 9.74 -2.64
N SER A 119 -0.13 9.91 -3.18
CA SER A 119 0.74 11.05 -2.92
C SER A 119 0.18 12.41 -3.38
N ASN A 120 -0.87 12.40 -4.20
CA ASN A 120 -1.57 13.62 -4.62
C ASN A 120 -2.66 14.03 -3.62
N GLY A 121 -2.84 13.26 -2.54
CA GLY A 121 -3.89 13.49 -1.54
C GLY A 121 -5.27 12.97 -1.95
N ALA A 122 -5.37 12.19 -3.03
CA ALA A 122 -6.62 11.61 -3.50
C ALA A 122 -6.80 10.18 -2.99
N THR A 123 -8.03 9.83 -2.58
CA THR A 123 -8.41 8.44 -2.33
C THR A 123 -8.67 7.75 -3.65
N VAL A 124 -7.89 6.74 -3.99
CA VAL A 124 -7.97 6.00 -5.25
C VAL A 124 -8.17 4.52 -5.02
N GLY A 125 -8.66 3.83 -6.04
CA GLY A 125 -9.08 2.45 -5.88
C GLY A 125 -9.28 1.72 -7.20
N LYS A 126 -9.42 0.40 -7.08
CA LYS A 126 -9.77 -0.51 -8.16
C LYS A 126 -10.92 -1.40 -7.72
N LYS A 127 -11.72 -1.82 -8.70
CA LYS A 127 -12.78 -2.82 -8.54
C LYS A 127 -12.44 -4.08 -9.33
N ARG A 128 -12.76 -5.25 -8.78
CA ARG A 128 -12.90 -6.51 -9.50
C ARG A 128 -14.37 -6.95 -9.41
N PRO A 129 -15.15 -6.91 -10.51
CA PRO A 129 -16.60 -7.18 -10.49
C PRO A 129 -17.00 -8.61 -10.12
N ASP A 130 -16.16 -9.61 -10.42
CA ASP A 130 -16.39 -11.02 -10.09
C ASP A 130 -15.06 -11.79 -9.95
N LEU A 131 -15.07 -12.92 -9.23
CA LEU A 131 -13.94 -13.84 -9.10
C LEU A 131 -13.55 -14.41 -10.48
N GLY A 132 -12.35 -14.07 -10.94
CA GLY A 132 -11.83 -14.50 -12.25
C GLY A 132 -11.90 -13.43 -13.33
N THR A 133 -12.54 -12.29 -13.05
CA THR A 133 -12.46 -11.11 -13.91
C THR A 133 -11.20 -10.30 -13.62
N ASN A 134 -10.78 -9.51 -14.62
CA ASN A 134 -9.66 -8.59 -14.44
C ASN A 134 -10.04 -7.42 -13.53
N TRP A 135 -9.05 -6.92 -12.79
CA TRP A 135 -9.17 -5.65 -12.10
C TRP A 135 -9.39 -4.52 -13.09
N GLN A 136 -10.35 -3.66 -12.79
CA GLN A 136 -10.54 -2.39 -13.50
C GLN A 136 -9.34 -1.46 -13.31
N PRO A 137 -9.17 -0.45 -14.17
CA PRO A 137 -8.15 0.60 -14.00
C PRO A 137 -8.29 1.34 -12.66
N TRP A 138 -7.27 2.11 -12.30
CA TRP A 138 -7.37 3.05 -11.17
C TRP A 138 -8.34 4.18 -11.56
N ASP A 139 -9.43 4.36 -10.82
CA ASP A 139 -10.48 5.32 -11.17
C ASP A 139 -11.31 5.86 -9.98
N TRP A 140 -11.24 5.22 -8.80
CA TRP A 140 -11.94 5.69 -7.60
C TRP A 140 -11.34 7.04 -7.10
N PRO A 141 -12.13 7.97 -6.49
CA PRO A 141 -13.51 7.87 -6.08
C PRO A 141 -14.37 8.64 -7.08
N LYS A 142 -14.47 8.18 -8.33
CA LYS A 142 -15.66 8.52 -9.11
C LYS A 142 -16.79 7.52 -8.80
N CYS A 143 -17.10 7.36 -7.53
CA CYS A 143 -18.45 7.02 -7.15
C CYS A 143 -19.22 8.33 -7.02
N CYS A 144 -20.09 8.57 -8.00
CA CYS A 144 -21.24 9.45 -7.90
C CYS A 144 -20.92 10.91 -7.51
#